data_AF-A0AAD7N0Y4-F1
#
_entry.id   AF-A0AAD7N0Y4-F1
#
_cell.length_a   1.000
_cell.length_b   1.000
_cell.length_c   1.000
_cell.angle_alpha   90.00
_cell.angle_beta   90.00
_cell.angle_gamma   90.00
#
_symmetry.space_group_name_H-M   'P 1'
#
loop_
_entity.id
_entity.type
_entity.pdbx_description
1 polymer ?
#
loop_
_entity_poly.entity_id
_entity_poly.type
_entity_poly.pdbx_seq_one_letter_code
_entity_poly.pdbx_strand_id
1 'polypeptide(L)'
;VVLLLVASASMIAGLAGNIQNPAIANMEADLPATASQISLSISLFIGLQGFMPLLWSAISEVKGRKVVYVVSLAIFTAGSAVVATSKTIQLVIIFRCVQATGHSAPNSGAATLADIFDPVERGTKMGIYYIAPLLGPSLAPIMGGVLTTGFNGRAPFWFLTICSGLSCSLIFIFFKDTFRKERSLTYQNVLKSRLKSQASNAS
;
A
#
# COMPACT_ATOMS: atom_id res chain seq x y z
N VAL A 1 -16.97 3.63 -7.21
CA VAL A 1 -15.63 3.75 -7.86
C VAL A 1 -14.51 3.84 -6.84
N VAL A 2 -14.44 4.89 -6.01
CA VAL A 2 -13.36 5.06 -5.02
C VAL A 2 -13.20 3.85 -4.08
N LEU A 3 -14.30 3.29 -3.58
CA LEU A 3 -14.31 2.06 -2.77
C LEU A 3 -13.58 0.91 -3.47
N LEU A 4 -13.90 0.63 -4.73
CA LEU A 4 -13.32 -0.47 -5.49
C LEU A 4 -11.83 -0.23 -5.78
N LEU A 5 -11.45 1.01 -6.10
CA LEU A 5 -10.04 1.37 -6.32
C LEU A 5 -9.19 1.13 -5.08
N VAL A 6 -9.65 1.64 -3.93
CA VAL A 6 -8.94 1.49 -2.65
C VAL A 6 -8.93 0.03 -2.20
N ALA A 7 -10.05 -0.69 -2.34
CA ALA A 7 -10.13 -2.12 -2.01
C ALA A 7 -9.19 -2.97 -2.87
N SER A 8 -9.14 -2.72 -4.19
CA SER A 8 -8.24 -3.46 -5.10
C SER A 8 -6.76 -3.19 -4.79
N ALA A 9 -6.39 -1.95 -4.45
CA ALA A 9 -5.03 -1.62 -4.04
C ALA A 9 -4.65 -2.32 -2.71
N SER A 10 -5.57 -2.36 -1.74
CA SER A 10 -5.37 -3.05 -0.46
C SER A 10 -5.33 -4.58 -0.61
N MET A 11 -6.01 -5.14 -1.62
CA MET A 11 -5.90 -6.56 -1.96
C MET A 11 -4.50 -6.91 -2.45
N ILE A 12 -3.91 -6.09 -3.33
CA ILE A 12 -2.54 -6.29 -3.85
C ILE A 12 -1.53 -6.22 -2.70
N ALA A 13 -1.72 -5.29 -1.78
CA ALA A 13 -0.97 -5.20 -0.53
C ALA A 13 -1.02 -6.51 0.28
N GLY A 14 -2.22 -7.08 0.46
CA GLY A 14 -2.40 -8.37 1.15
C GLY A 14 -1.78 -9.56 0.41
N LEU A 15 -1.85 -9.56 -0.93
CA LEU A 15 -1.20 -10.56 -1.79
C LEU A 15 0.32 -10.53 -1.64
N ALA A 16 0.93 -9.35 -1.65
CA ALA A 16 2.38 -9.17 -1.65
C ALA A 16 3.09 -9.81 -0.45
N GLY A 17 2.43 -9.91 0.70
CA GLY A 17 3.00 -10.50 1.91
C GLY A 17 3.31 -11.99 1.76
N ASN A 18 2.42 -12.75 1.11
CA ASN A 18 2.46 -14.21 1.10
C ASN A 18 2.70 -14.84 -0.28
N ILE A 19 2.64 -14.06 -1.36
CA ILE A 19 2.78 -14.59 -2.73
C ILE A 19 4.16 -15.22 -2.99
N GLN A 20 5.16 -14.88 -2.18
CA GLN A 20 6.52 -15.43 -2.29
C GLN A 20 6.65 -16.84 -1.72
N ASN A 21 5.77 -17.26 -0.79
CA ASN A 21 5.90 -18.52 -0.05
C ASN A 21 6.09 -19.74 -0.98
N PRO A 22 5.30 -19.90 -2.06
CA PRO A 22 5.52 -20.98 -3.01
C PRO A 22 6.78 -20.83 -3.88
N ALA A 23 7.36 -19.62 -3.97
CA ALA A 23 8.58 -19.35 -4.73
C ALA A 23 9.87 -19.52 -3.91
N ILE A 24 9.78 -19.77 -2.60
CA ILE A 24 10.94 -19.84 -1.69
C ILE A 24 11.98 -20.86 -2.18
N ALA A 25 11.57 -22.08 -2.50
CA ALA A 25 12.50 -23.12 -2.97
C ALA A 25 13.24 -22.71 -4.26
N ASN A 26 12.55 -22.04 -5.18
CA ASN A 26 13.17 -21.52 -6.40
C ASN A 26 14.13 -20.37 -6.09
N MET A 27 13.78 -19.50 -5.12
CA MET A 27 14.66 -18.41 -4.69
C MET A 27 15.92 -18.92 -3.97
N GLU A 28 15.82 -20.01 -3.20
CA GLU A 28 16.98 -20.65 -2.57
C GLU A 28 17.93 -21.25 -3.62
N ALA A 29 17.39 -21.85 -4.69
CA ALA A 29 18.16 -22.39 -5.80
C ALA A 29 18.79 -21.30 -6.69
N ASP A 30 18.04 -20.24 -7.03
CA ASP A 30 18.46 -19.20 -7.97
C ASP A 30 19.31 -18.07 -7.35
N LEU A 31 19.13 -17.77 -6.06
CA LEU A 31 19.79 -16.63 -5.38
C LEU A 31 20.79 -17.03 -4.28
N PRO A 32 21.39 -18.24 -4.37
CA PRO A 32 22.02 -18.99 -3.26
C PRO A 32 21.68 -18.47 -1.85
N ALA A 33 20.38 -18.37 -1.56
CA ALA A 33 19.88 -17.74 -0.34
C ALA A 33 19.73 -18.77 0.77
N THR A 34 20.07 -18.40 2.02
CA THR A 34 19.77 -19.25 3.16
C THR A 34 18.33 -19.07 3.63
N ALA A 35 17.72 -20.12 4.17
CA ALA A 35 16.37 -20.06 4.76
C ALA A 35 16.23 -18.93 5.82
N SER A 36 17.32 -18.62 6.54
CA SER A 36 17.37 -17.52 7.50
C SER A 36 17.24 -16.14 6.84
N GLN A 37 17.83 -15.93 5.66
CA GLN A 37 17.74 -14.66 4.92
C GLN A 37 16.33 -14.43 4.35
N ILE A 38 15.69 -15.49 3.85
CA ILE A 38 14.31 -15.42 3.34
C ILE A 38 13.34 -15.12 4.49
N SER A 39 13.47 -15.83 5.61
CA SER A 39 12.66 -15.59 6.82
C SER A 39 12.86 -14.17 7.36
N LEU A 40 14.09 -13.65 7.34
CA LEU A 40 14.40 -12.28 7.70
C LEU A 40 13.71 -11.28 6.75
N SER A 41 13.71 -11.54 5.45
CA SER A 41 13.02 -10.69 4.47
C SER A 41 11.51 -10.62 4.73
N ILE A 42 10.86 -11.75 5.03
CA ILE A 42 9.43 -11.80 5.36
C ILE A 42 9.16 -11.04 6.65
N SER A 43 9.98 -11.26 7.68
CA SER A 43 9.81 -10.63 8.99
C SER A 43 9.93 -9.11 8.91
N LEU A 44 10.95 -8.61 8.20
CA LEU A 44 11.13 -7.17 7.97
C LEU A 44 9.98 -6.57 7.16
N PHE A 45 9.49 -7.30 6.15
CA PHE A 45 8.36 -6.86 5.33
C PHE A 45 7.09 -6.68 6.18
N ILE A 46 6.73 -7.69 6.98
CA ILE A 46 5.54 -7.63 7.85
C ILE A 46 5.70 -6.57 8.95
N GLY A 47 6.90 -6.47 9.55
CA GLY A 47 7.20 -5.45 10.54
C GLY A 47 7.00 -4.04 9.99
N LEU A 48 7.65 -3.71 8.86
CA LEU A 48 7.51 -2.40 8.23
C LEU A 48 6.09 -2.14 7.72
N GLN A 49 5.42 -3.16 7.19
CA GLN A 49 4.01 -3.07 6.78
C GLN A 49 3.10 -2.62 7.93
N GLY A 50 3.41 -2.98 9.18
CA GLY A 50 2.67 -2.56 10.37
C GLY A 50 2.99 -1.13 10.84
N PHE A 51 4.24 -0.69 10.73
CA PHE A 51 4.67 0.64 11.21
C PHE A 51 4.44 1.77 10.20
N MET A 52 4.65 1.51 8.91
CA MET A 52 4.58 2.54 7.86
C MET A 52 3.19 3.17 7.61
N PRO A 53 2.04 2.51 7.86
CA PRO A 53 0.73 3.15 7.74
C PRO A 53 0.58 4.39 8.63
N LEU A 54 1.24 4.43 9.78
CA LEU A 54 1.24 5.59 10.69
C LEU A 54 1.88 6.81 10.04
N LEU A 55 3.03 6.63 9.40
CA LEU A 55 3.73 7.70 8.68
C LEU A 55 2.90 8.20 7.49
N TRP A 56 2.37 7.29 6.70
CA TRP A 56 1.53 7.67 5.55
C TRP A 56 0.22 8.34 5.97
N SER A 57 -0.36 7.95 7.11
CA SER A 57 -1.55 8.62 7.66
C SER A 57 -1.24 10.08 7.96
N ALA A 58 -0.16 10.36 8.70
CA ALA A 58 0.25 11.74 9.01
C ALA A 58 0.58 12.57 7.75
N ILE A 59 1.29 11.97 6.78
CA ILE A 59 1.60 12.66 5.51
C ILE A 59 0.31 12.94 4.72
N SER A 60 -0.67 12.04 4.76
CA SER A 60 -1.93 12.18 4.02
C SER A 60 -2.77 13.35 4.51
N GLU A 61 -2.65 13.74 5.79
CA GLU A 61 -3.31 14.89 6.38
C GLU A 61 -2.73 16.24 5.95
N VAL A 62 -1.49 16.26 5.44
CA VAL A 62 -0.81 17.49 5.02
C VAL A 62 -0.78 17.63 3.49
N LYS A 63 -0.33 16.57 2.79
CA LYS A 63 -0.10 16.60 1.33
C LYS A 63 -1.31 16.17 0.50
N GLY A 64 -2.32 15.56 1.13
CA GLY A 64 -3.44 15.00 0.41
C GLY A 64 -3.39 13.49 0.28
N ARG A 65 -4.58 12.87 0.39
CA ARG A 65 -4.74 11.42 0.29
C ARG A 65 -4.36 10.91 -1.10
N LYS A 66 -4.72 11.62 -2.18
CA LYS A 66 -4.41 11.19 -3.56
C LYS A 66 -2.91 11.08 -3.80
N VAL A 67 -2.15 12.12 -3.45
CA VAL A 67 -0.69 12.15 -3.64
C VAL A 67 -0.03 11.02 -2.87
N VAL A 68 -0.48 10.77 -1.63
CA VAL A 68 0.03 9.66 -0.82
C VAL A 68 -0.21 8.31 -1.48
N TYR A 69 -1.44 8.02 -1.97
CA TYR A 69 -1.71 6.75 -2.66
C TYR A 69 -0.87 6.57 -3.94
N VAL A 70 -0.72 7.62 -4.75
CA VAL A 70 0.03 7.53 -6.00
C VAL A 70 1.52 7.33 -5.74
N VAL A 71 2.13 8.12 -4.86
CA VAL A 71 3.57 8.03 -4.55
C VAL A 71 3.90 6.68 -3.92
N SER A 72 3.09 6.24 -2.96
CA SER A 72 3.29 4.98 -2.26
C SER A 72 3.18 3.76 -3.22
N LEU A 73 2.14 3.73 -4.07
CA LEU A 73 2.00 2.69 -5.10
C LEU A 73 3.10 2.74 -6.16
N ALA A 74 3.59 3.93 -6.53
CA ALA A 74 4.74 4.05 -7.41
C ALA A 74 6.01 3.47 -6.79
N ILE A 75 6.26 3.74 -5.50
CA ILE A 75 7.37 3.12 -4.74
C ILE A 75 7.22 1.60 -4.70
N PHE A 76 6.01 1.10 -4.45
CA PHE A 76 5.74 -0.34 -4.43
C PHE A 76 5.96 -0.99 -5.80
N THR A 77 5.51 -0.35 -6.88
CA THR A 77 5.68 -0.81 -8.26
C THR A 77 7.16 -0.87 -8.63
N ALA A 78 7.91 0.19 -8.35
CA ALA A 78 9.35 0.25 -8.61
C ALA A 78 10.10 -0.80 -7.78
N GLY A 79 9.77 -0.94 -6.50
CA GLY A 79 10.37 -1.95 -5.64
C GLY A 79 10.08 -3.38 -6.09
N SER A 80 8.86 -3.65 -6.56
CA SER A 80 8.46 -4.94 -7.11
C SER A 80 9.25 -5.27 -8.38
N ALA A 81 9.43 -4.30 -9.29
CA ALA A 81 10.21 -4.46 -10.51
C ALA A 81 11.69 -4.76 -10.22
N VAL A 82 12.28 -4.08 -9.23
CA VAL A 82 13.67 -4.35 -8.85
C VAL A 82 13.81 -5.73 -8.21
N VAL A 83 12.88 -6.16 -7.35
CA VAL A 83 12.91 -7.52 -6.81
C VAL A 83 12.77 -8.57 -7.92
N ALA A 84 11.90 -8.32 -8.91
CA ALA A 84 11.71 -9.24 -10.04
C ALA A 84 13.00 -9.42 -10.88
N THR A 85 13.84 -8.39 -10.98
CA THR A 85 15.11 -8.42 -11.74
C THR A 85 16.34 -8.73 -10.89
N SER A 86 16.17 -8.80 -9.56
CA SER A 86 17.28 -8.96 -8.62
C SER A 86 18.00 -10.31 -8.78
N LYS A 87 19.33 -10.26 -8.65
CA LYS A 87 20.23 -11.42 -8.72
C LYS A 87 20.88 -11.77 -7.37
N THR A 88 20.63 -10.98 -6.33
CA THR A 88 21.19 -11.21 -4.99
C THR A 88 20.11 -11.07 -3.92
N ILE A 89 20.18 -11.95 -2.91
CA ILE A 89 19.22 -11.96 -1.80
C ILE A 89 19.25 -10.66 -0.98
N GLN A 90 20.40 -10.00 -0.87
CA GLN A 90 20.51 -8.71 -0.18
C GLN A 90 19.69 -7.62 -0.87
N LEU A 91 19.71 -7.58 -2.22
CA LEU A 91 18.85 -6.66 -2.97
C LEU A 91 17.38 -6.99 -2.75
N VAL A 92 17.01 -8.27 -2.74
CA VAL A 92 15.63 -8.68 -2.41
C VAL A 92 15.21 -8.13 -1.05
N ILE A 93 16.01 -8.34 0.00
CA ILE A 93 15.69 -7.88 1.36
C ILE A 93 15.48 -6.36 1.40
N ILE A 94 16.41 -5.59 0.84
CA ILE A 94 16.34 -4.11 0.84
C ILE A 94 15.10 -3.64 0.09
N PHE A 95 14.86 -4.14 -1.12
CA PHE A 95 13.72 -3.72 -1.93
C PHE A 95 12.39 -4.27 -1.42
N ARG A 96 12.40 -5.32 -0.59
CA ARG A 96 11.21 -5.75 0.17
C ARG A 96 10.86 -4.76 1.26
N CYS A 97 11.84 -4.20 1.96
CA CYS A 97 11.59 -3.09 2.89
C CYS A 97 10.98 -1.88 2.15
N VAL A 98 11.51 -1.54 0.98
CA VAL A 98 10.96 -0.45 0.14
C VAL A 98 9.53 -0.75 -0.30
N GLN A 99 9.24 -1.99 -0.71
CA GLN A 99 7.89 -2.43 -1.05
C GLN A 99 6.93 -2.34 0.14
N ALA A 100 7.36 -2.76 1.34
CA ALA A 100 6.57 -2.65 2.57
C ALA A 100 6.15 -1.19 2.82
N THR A 101 7.10 -0.26 2.69
CA THR A 101 6.82 1.17 2.79
C THR A 101 5.85 1.63 1.71
N GLY A 102 6.04 1.24 0.45
CA GLY A 102 5.18 1.66 -0.66
C GLY A 102 3.73 1.13 -0.56
N HIS A 103 3.52 -0.12 -0.17
CA HIS A 103 2.16 -0.67 -0.19
C HIS A 103 1.34 -0.30 1.07
N SER A 104 1.97 0.21 2.12
CA SER A 104 1.33 0.46 3.42
C SER A 104 0.31 1.60 3.43
N ALA A 105 0.35 2.52 2.47
CA ALA A 105 -0.64 3.60 2.37
C ALA A 105 -2.07 3.12 1.98
N PRO A 106 -2.25 2.19 1.01
CA PRO A 106 -3.47 1.41 0.82
C PRO A 106 -4.13 0.90 2.10
N ASN A 107 -3.36 0.44 3.08
CA ASN A 107 -3.91 -0.08 4.35
C ASN A 107 -4.68 0.99 5.15
N SER A 108 -4.28 2.26 5.04
CA SER A 108 -5.02 3.41 5.60
C SER A 108 -6.29 3.77 4.79
N GLY A 109 -6.63 2.96 3.78
CA GLY A 109 -7.85 3.03 2.96
C GLY A 109 -9.14 3.07 3.77
N ALA A 110 -9.20 2.33 4.87
CA ALA A 110 -10.35 2.35 5.78
C ALA A 110 -10.63 3.76 6.32
N ALA A 111 -9.60 4.51 6.73
CA ALA A 111 -9.75 5.88 7.22
C ALA A 111 -10.24 6.82 6.11
N THR A 112 -9.72 6.66 4.89
CA THR A 112 -10.19 7.41 3.71
C THR A 112 -11.67 7.14 3.41
N LEU A 113 -12.09 5.88 3.50
CA LEU A 113 -13.48 5.47 3.25
C LEU A 113 -14.41 5.95 4.36
N ALA A 114 -13.94 5.99 5.60
CA ALA A 114 -14.67 6.58 6.72
C ALA A 114 -14.97 8.06 6.45
N ASP A 115 -13.99 8.82 5.95
CA ASP A 115 -14.17 10.25 5.69
C ASP A 115 -15.13 10.56 4.54
N ILE A 116 -15.26 9.65 3.57
CA ILE A 116 -16.07 9.86 2.35
C ILE A 116 -17.53 9.43 2.55
N PHE A 117 -17.78 8.38 3.31
CA PHE A 117 -19.10 7.79 3.42
C PHE A 117 -19.83 8.17 4.72
N ASP A 118 -21.12 8.45 4.57
CA ASP A 118 -22.02 8.76 5.68
C ASP A 118 -22.09 7.62 6.70
N PRO A 119 -22.24 7.92 8.00
CA PRO A 119 -22.23 6.93 9.07
C PRO A 119 -23.21 5.76 8.87
N VAL A 120 -24.38 6.05 8.27
CA VAL A 120 -25.46 5.07 8.04
C VAL A 120 -25.04 3.99 7.03
N GLU A 121 -24.31 4.35 5.98
CA GLU A 121 -23.86 3.39 4.94
C GLU A 121 -22.40 2.95 5.12
N ARG A 122 -21.66 3.60 6.02
CA ARG A 122 -20.23 3.37 6.25
C ARG A 122 -19.95 1.93 6.67
N GLY A 123 -20.80 1.32 7.50
CA GLY A 123 -20.62 -0.06 7.97
C GLY A 123 -20.58 -1.06 6.82
N THR A 124 -21.58 -1.00 5.93
CA THR A 124 -21.65 -1.88 4.74
C THR A 124 -20.46 -1.66 3.81
N LYS A 125 -20.09 -0.40 3.56
CA LYS A 125 -18.98 -0.06 2.65
C LYS A 125 -17.61 -0.45 3.22
N MET A 126 -17.41 -0.31 4.52
CA MET A 126 -16.24 -0.83 5.24
C MET A 126 -16.18 -2.36 5.18
N GLY A 127 -17.31 -3.05 5.37
CA GLY A 127 -17.38 -4.50 5.21
C GLY A 127 -16.92 -4.97 3.83
N ILE A 128 -17.43 -4.32 2.77
CA ILE A 128 -17.01 -4.60 1.39
C ILE A 128 -15.51 -4.33 1.20
N TYR A 129 -14.99 -3.25 1.80
CA TYR A 129 -13.56 -2.95 1.76
C TYR A 129 -12.72 -4.05 2.41
N TYR A 130 -13.09 -4.51 3.61
CA TYR A 130 -12.30 -5.49 4.37
C TYR A 130 -12.26 -6.89 3.74
N ILE A 131 -13.24 -7.25 2.91
CA ILE A 131 -13.21 -8.50 2.14
C ILE A 131 -11.94 -8.58 1.28
N ALA A 132 -11.54 -7.48 0.65
CA ALA A 132 -10.42 -7.45 -0.28
C ALA A 132 -9.04 -7.74 0.38
N PRO A 133 -8.60 -7.03 1.43
CA PRO A 133 -7.35 -7.32 2.13
C PRO A 133 -7.40 -8.62 2.94
N LEU A 134 -8.57 -9.12 3.35
CA LEU A 134 -8.68 -10.43 4.01
C LEU A 134 -8.54 -11.59 3.02
N LEU A 135 -9.08 -11.46 1.81
CA LEU A 135 -8.92 -12.46 0.75
C LEU A 135 -7.51 -12.47 0.14
N GLY A 136 -6.81 -11.33 0.13
CA GLY A 136 -5.47 -11.21 -0.45
C GLY A 136 -4.48 -12.29 0.02
N PRO A 137 -4.22 -12.43 1.33
CA PRO A 137 -3.33 -13.46 1.88
C PRO A 137 -3.75 -14.89 1.57
N SER A 138 -5.06 -15.16 1.49
CA SER A 138 -5.59 -16.50 1.20
C SER A 138 -5.38 -16.88 -0.27
N LEU A 139 -5.51 -15.92 -1.18
CA LEU A 139 -5.32 -16.12 -2.61
C LEU A 139 -3.83 -16.09 -3.02
N ALA A 140 -2.98 -15.45 -2.22
CA ALA A 140 -1.56 -15.28 -2.53
C ALA A 140 -0.80 -16.60 -2.78
N PRO A 141 -0.88 -17.63 -1.92
CA PRO A 141 -0.20 -18.90 -2.16
C PRO A 141 -0.73 -19.63 -3.40
N ILE A 142 -2.02 -19.53 -3.69
CA ILE A 142 -2.64 -20.16 -4.86
C ILE A 142 -2.10 -19.51 -6.14
N MET A 143 -2.18 -18.18 -6.22
CA MET A 143 -1.69 -17.43 -7.38
C MET A 143 -0.18 -17.54 -7.52
N GLY A 144 0.55 -17.41 -6.42
CA GLY A 144 2.00 -17.56 -6.37
C GLY A 144 2.45 -18.95 -6.80
N GLY A 145 1.72 -20.00 -6.39
CA GLY A 145 2.00 -21.38 -6.77
C GLY A 145 1.86 -21.59 -8.27
N VAL A 146 0.71 -21.21 -8.83
CA VAL A 146 0.44 -21.33 -10.28
C VAL A 146 1.46 -20.54 -11.12
N LEU A 147 1.81 -19.32 -10.69
CA LEU A 147 2.80 -18.49 -11.38
C LEU A 147 4.21 -19.09 -11.30
N THR A 148 4.55 -19.67 -10.15
CA THR A 148 5.87 -20.26 -9.92
C THR A 148 6.06 -21.56 -10.71
N THR A 149 5.04 -22.41 -10.77
CA THR A 149 5.09 -23.68 -11.52
C THR A 149 4.96 -23.50 -13.02
N GLY A 150 4.14 -22.54 -13.48
CA GLY A 150 3.90 -22.32 -14.91
C GLY A 150 4.96 -21.47 -15.62
N PHE A 151 5.65 -20.58 -14.90
CA PHE A 151 6.63 -19.68 -15.48
C PHE A 151 8.01 -19.83 -14.85
N ASN A 152 8.23 -19.22 -13.68
CA ASN A 152 9.52 -19.18 -12.97
C ASN A 152 9.32 -18.60 -11.56
N GLY A 153 10.30 -18.80 -10.66
CA GLY A 153 10.29 -18.20 -9.30
C GLY A 153 10.21 -16.67 -9.26
N ARG A 154 10.51 -15.99 -10.37
CA ARG A 154 10.40 -14.52 -10.52
C ARG A 154 9.03 -14.03 -10.97
N ALA A 155 8.18 -14.90 -11.53
CA ALA A 155 6.88 -14.53 -12.08
C ALA A 155 5.92 -13.88 -11.06
N PRO A 156 5.88 -14.30 -9.77
CA PRO A 156 5.06 -13.63 -8.76
C PRO A 156 5.38 -12.14 -8.58
N PHE A 157 6.65 -11.74 -8.69
CA PHE A 157 7.06 -10.33 -8.54
C PHE A 157 6.71 -9.49 -9.76
N TRP A 158 6.80 -10.07 -10.97
CA TRP A 158 6.31 -9.42 -12.18
C TRP A 158 4.80 -9.22 -12.15
N PHE A 159 4.05 -10.22 -11.67
CA PHE A 159 2.62 -10.11 -11.47
C PHE A 159 2.26 -8.96 -10.51
N LEU A 160 2.93 -8.88 -9.36
CA LEU A 160 2.76 -7.77 -8.42
C LEU A 160 3.06 -6.41 -9.05
N THR A 161 4.10 -6.33 -9.88
CA THR A 161 4.51 -5.09 -10.56
C THR A 161 3.43 -4.61 -11.53
N ILE A 162 2.87 -5.53 -12.33
CA ILE A 162 1.81 -5.20 -13.29
C ILE A 162 0.52 -4.79 -12.56
N CYS A 163 0.11 -5.56 -11.55
CA CYS A 163 -1.10 -5.25 -10.79
C CYS A 163 -0.99 -3.91 -10.06
N SER A 164 0.14 -3.65 -9.40
CA SER A 164 0.36 -2.40 -8.69
C SER A 164 0.49 -1.20 -9.63
N GLY A 165 1.17 -1.35 -10.77
CA GLY A 165 1.24 -0.34 -11.81
C GLY A 165 -0.15 0.03 -12.33
N LEU A 166 -0.99 -0.98 -12.63
CA LEU A 166 -2.37 -0.77 -13.06
C LEU A 166 -3.20 -0.06 -11.98
N SER A 167 -3.12 -0.49 -10.72
CA SER A 167 -3.81 0.19 -9.62
C SER A 167 -3.31 1.62 -9.41
N CYS A 168 -2.02 1.88 -9.57
CA CYS A 168 -1.43 3.21 -9.52
C CYS A 168 -2.01 4.12 -10.62
N SER A 169 -2.05 3.66 -11.86
CA SER A 169 -2.64 4.39 -12.99
C SER A 169 -4.13 4.64 -12.78
N LEU A 170 -4.89 3.64 -12.31
CA LEU A 170 -6.32 3.77 -12.05
C LEU A 170 -6.60 4.79 -10.93
N ILE A 171 -5.81 4.77 -9.84
CA ILE A 171 -5.92 5.76 -8.77
C ILE A 171 -5.53 7.14 -9.28
N PHE A 172 -4.47 7.26 -10.09
CA PHE A 172 -4.06 8.54 -10.65
C PHE A 172 -5.18 9.20 -11.48
N ILE A 173 -5.87 8.42 -12.33
CA ILE A 173 -6.91 8.89 -13.25
C ILE A 173 -8.25 9.10 -12.53
N PHE A 174 -8.75 8.09 -11.79
CA PHE A 174 -10.11 8.07 -11.28
C PHE A 174 -10.26 8.60 -9.85
N PHE A 175 -9.17 8.63 -9.06
CA PHE A 175 -9.23 9.20 -7.72
C PHE A 175 -9.21 10.72 -7.86
N LYS A 176 -10.39 11.35 -7.80
CA LYS A 176 -10.51 12.80 -7.64
C LYS A 176 -10.05 13.15 -6.22
N ASP A 177 -9.19 14.15 -6.09
CA ASP A 177 -8.62 14.56 -4.81
C ASP A 177 -9.73 14.94 -3.83
N THR A 178 -10.10 14.02 -2.94
CA THR A 178 -11.12 14.26 -1.90
C THR A 178 -10.54 15.08 -0.74
N PHE A 179 -9.56 15.94 -1.00
CA PHE A 179 -8.96 16.77 0.03
C PHE A 179 -9.87 17.94 0.36
N ARG A 180 -10.82 17.67 1.25
CA ARG A 180 -11.65 18.69 1.87
C ARG A 180 -10.79 19.44 2.90
N LYS A 181 -10.12 20.51 2.45
CA LYS A 181 -9.27 21.40 3.30
C LYS A 181 -9.97 21.85 4.59
N GLU A 182 -11.30 21.87 4.61
CA GLU A 182 -12.14 22.36 5.72
C GLU A 182 -12.03 21.58 7.03
N ARG A 183 -11.58 20.31 7.03
CA ARG A 183 -11.54 19.46 8.25
C ARG A 183 -10.16 19.23 8.86
N SER A 184 -9.08 19.74 8.27
CA SER A 184 -7.75 19.66 8.90
C SER A 184 -7.73 20.50 10.18
N LEU A 185 -7.51 19.87 11.34
CA LEU A 185 -7.37 20.56 12.63
C LEU A 185 -6.28 21.64 12.58
N THR A 186 -5.20 21.38 11.85
CA THR A 186 -4.12 22.34 11.62
C THR A 186 -4.59 23.55 10.81
N TYR A 187 -5.38 23.34 9.75
CA TYR A 187 -5.96 24.43 8.96
C TYR A 187 -6.96 25.25 9.78
N GLN A 188 -7.82 24.59 10.56
CA GLN A 188 -8.77 25.22 11.48
C GLN A 188 -8.05 26.06 12.56
N ASN A 189 -6.94 25.55 13.11
CA ASN A 189 -6.13 26.26 14.10
C ASN A 189 -5.43 27.49 13.52
N VAL A 190 -4.90 27.39 12.29
CA VAL A 190 -4.30 28.52 11.57
C VAL A 190 -5.35 29.55 11.15
N LEU A 191 -6.54 29.12 10.72
CA LEU A 191 -7.64 30.01 10.36
C LEU A 191 -8.15 30.75 11.61
N LYS A 192 -8.32 30.05 12.73
CA LYS A 192 -8.69 30.66 14.02
C LYS A 192 -7.65 31.67 14.49
N SER A 193 -6.35 31.38 14.37
CA SER A 193 -5.31 32.33 14.77
C SER A 193 -5.26 33.57 13.87
N ARG A 194 -5.44 33.40 12.56
CA ARG A 194 -5.56 34.50 11.58
C ARG A 194 -6.77 35.39 11.87
N LEU A 195 -7.96 34.80 12.10
CA LEU A 195 -9.17 35.54 12.45
C LEU A 195 -9.01 36.31 13.77
N LYS A 196 -8.36 35.71 14.78
CA LYS A 196 -8.08 36.36 16.06
C LYS A 196 -7.13 37.56 15.91
N SER A 197 -6.12 37.44 15.05
CA SER A 197 -5.19 38.54 14.75
C SER A 197 -5.84 39.70 13.99
N GLN A 198 -6.79 39.41 13.08
CA GLN A 198 -7.54 40.45 12.38
C GLN A 198 -8.54 41.16 13.29
N ALA A 199 -9.22 40.44 14.17
CA ALA A 199 -10.13 41.03 15.15
C ALA A 199 -9.40 41.96 16.14
N SER A 200 -8.17 41.61 16.54
CA SER A 200 -7.32 42.44 17.42
C SER A 200 -6.75 43.69 16.74
N ASN A 201 -6.63 43.71 15.41
CA ASN A 201 -6.15 44.88 14.66
C ASN A 201 -7.28 45.82 14.23
N ALA A 202 -8.54 45.41 14.39
CA ALA A 202 -9.73 46.17 14.01
C ALA A 202 -10.38 46.91 15.20
N SER A 203 -9.86 46.71 16.42
CA SER A 203 -10.22 47.38 17.67
C SER A 203 -9.15 48.37 18.09
#